data_AF-A0A4R6TN53-F1
#
_entry.id   AF-A0A4R6TN53-F1
#
_cell.length_a   1.000
_cell.length_b   1.000
_cell.length_c   1.000
_cell.angle_alpha   90.00
_cell.angle_beta   90.00
_cell.angle_gamma   90.00
#
_symmetry.space_group_name_H-M   'P 1'
#
loop_
_entity.id
_entity.type
_entity.pdbx_description
1 polymer ?
#
loop_
_entity_poly.entity_id
_entity_poly.type
_entity_poly.pdbx_seq_one_letter_code
_entity_poly.pdbx_strand_id
1 'polypeptide(L)'
;MKGIIFNIAEKFIATRFGEEKLEQILSACELETIEPFVGPGTYPDNDLMEIVHTAAEKVDLPVPEFMKQMGHFTFFKLAERYPNFVAPYSNPKDFLMTVDNVIHVEVRKLYRDTQLPVFQYSEPSENELVITYYSKRKMYDLMEGLINGVAEHFDTRIEQRHSRYEKDGHEFYDYHLIFS
;
A
#
# COMPACT_ATOMS: atom_id res chain seq x y z
N MET A 1 7.26 -7.12 -7.80
CA MET A 1 5.94 -6.57 -7.43
C MET A 1 4.84 -7.30 -8.20
N LYS A 2 3.62 -7.42 -7.65
CA LYS A 2 2.49 -8.05 -8.37
C LYS A 2 1.82 -7.07 -9.33
N GLY A 3 1.41 -7.56 -10.50
CA GLY A 3 0.77 -6.77 -11.56
C GLY A 3 -0.48 -6.01 -11.11
N ILE A 4 -1.23 -6.55 -10.15
CA ILE A 4 -2.39 -5.85 -9.57
C ILE A 4 -2.03 -4.48 -8.99
N ILE A 5 -0.83 -4.31 -8.42
CA ILE A 5 -0.37 -3.03 -7.86
C ILE A 5 -0.06 -2.03 -8.98
N PHE A 6 0.51 -2.49 -10.10
CA PHE A 6 0.69 -1.65 -11.29
C PHE A 6 -0.64 -1.19 -11.86
N ASN A 7 -1.60 -2.12 -12.04
CA ASN A 7 -2.93 -1.76 -12.55
C ASN A 7 -3.64 -0.75 -11.63
N ILE A 8 -3.44 -0.84 -10.31
CA ILE A 8 -3.97 0.15 -9.37
C ILE A 8 -3.25 1.49 -9.49
N ALA A 9 -1.92 1.52 -9.64
CA ALA A 9 -1.15 2.74 -9.84
C ALA A 9 -1.56 3.47 -11.14
N GLU A 10 -1.64 2.74 -12.25
CA GLU A 10 -2.15 3.26 -13.53
C GLU A 10 -3.58 3.80 -13.37
N LYS A 11 -4.45 3.04 -12.70
CA LYS A 11 -5.83 3.47 -12.47
C LYS A 11 -5.92 4.71 -11.57
N PHE A 12 -5.06 4.81 -10.55
CA PHE A 12 -4.96 5.99 -9.68
C PHE A 12 -4.60 7.22 -10.50
N ILE A 13 -3.54 7.12 -11.32
CA ILE A 13 -3.08 8.21 -12.19
C ILE A 13 -4.18 8.62 -13.16
N ALA A 14 -4.78 7.67 -13.89
CA ALA A 14 -5.86 7.96 -14.83
C ALA A 14 -7.09 8.59 -14.15
N THR A 15 -7.46 8.10 -12.95
CA THR A 15 -8.63 8.61 -12.22
C THR A 15 -8.40 10.04 -11.68
N ARG A 16 -7.18 10.36 -11.24
CA ARG A 16 -6.86 11.66 -10.65
C ARG A 16 -6.43 12.72 -11.66
N PHE A 17 -5.70 12.32 -12.69
CA PHE A 17 -5.02 13.23 -13.61
C PHE A 17 -5.39 13.03 -15.09
N GLY A 18 -6.23 12.04 -15.40
CA GLY A 18 -6.72 11.73 -16.75
C GLY A 18 -5.85 10.74 -17.52
N GLU A 19 -6.46 10.07 -18.49
CA GLU A 19 -5.81 9.05 -19.34
C GLU A 19 -4.64 9.62 -20.16
N GLU A 20 -4.75 10.86 -20.65
CA GLU A 20 -3.65 11.52 -21.38
C GLU A 20 -2.42 11.69 -20.49
N LYS A 21 -2.60 12.03 -19.21
CA LYS A 21 -1.49 12.16 -18.27
C LYS A 21 -0.85 10.82 -17.98
N LEU A 22 -1.65 9.76 -17.84
CA LEU A 22 -1.13 8.40 -17.71
C LEU A 22 -0.26 8.02 -18.90
N GLU A 23 -0.72 8.25 -20.13
CA GLU A 23 0.05 7.93 -21.34
C GLU A 23 1.37 8.71 -21.40
N GLN A 24 1.35 10.00 -21.05
CA GLN A 24 2.56 10.83 -20.96
C GLN A 24 3.55 10.32 -19.92
N ILE A 25 3.06 9.84 -18.77
CA ILE A 25 3.90 9.28 -17.70
C ILE A 25 4.52 7.96 -18.17
N LEU A 26 3.71 7.01 -18.65
CA LEU A 26 4.20 5.70 -19.08
C LEU A 26 5.20 5.81 -20.23
N SER A 27 4.96 6.73 -21.18
CA SER A 27 5.88 6.98 -22.29
C SER A 27 7.21 7.63 -21.88
N ALA A 28 7.27 8.21 -20.68
CA ALA A 28 8.48 8.83 -20.13
C ALA A 28 9.25 7.92 -19.17
N CYS A 29 8.73 6.72 -18.87
CA CYS A 29 9.38 5.77 -17.98
C CYS A 29 10.37 4.88 -18.75
N GLU A 30 11.53 4.60 -18.16
CA GLU A 30 12.46 3.58 -18.65
C GLU A 30 12.21 2.25 -17.92
N LEU A 31 11.21 1.49 -18.37
CA LEU A 31 10.79 0.23 -17.73
C LEU A 31 11.59 -0.97 -18.28
N GLU A 32 11.90 -1.92 -17.40
CA GLU A 32 12.41 -3.24 -17.80
C GLU A 32 11.33 -4.08 -18.49
N THR A 33 10.09 -3.99 -18.00
CA THR A 33 8.93 -4.66 -18.59
C THR A 33 8.44 -3.91 -19.83
N ILE A 34 8.32 -4.62 -20.95
CA ILE A 34 7.85 -4.07 -22.24
C ILE A 34 6.35 -4.34 -22.44
N GLU A 35 5.88 -5.50 -21.97
CA GLU A 35 4.49 -5.92 -22.10
C GLU A 35 3.57 -5.26 -21.05
N PRO A 36 2.27 -5.12 -21.33
CA PRO A 36 1.31 -4.63 -20.34
C PRO A 36 1.30 -5.45 -19.05
N PHE A 37 1.14 -4.76 -17.92
CA PHE A 37 1.03 -5.41 -16.61
C PHE A 37 -0.31 -6.15 -16.47
N VAL A 38 -0.26 -7.46 -16.26
CA VAL A 38 -1.44 -8.29 -15.96
C VAL A 38 -1.48 -8.66 -14.49
N GLY A 39 -2.66 -8.56 -13.87
CA GLY A 39 -2.85 -8.69 -12.41
C GLY A 39 -2.11 -9.84 -11.72
N PRO A 40 -2.22 -11.10 -12.20
CA PRO A 40 -1.54 -12.26 -11.61
C PRO A 40 -0.01 -12.28 -11.78
N GLY A 41 0.50 -11.51 -12.75
CA GLY A 41 1.91 -11.43 -13.12
C GLY A 41 2.79 -10.88 -12.01
N THR A 42 4.10 -11.16 -12.11
CA THR A 42 5.14 -10.63 -11.23
C THR A 42 6.15 -9.87 -12.07
N TYR A 43 6.45 -8.64 -11.67
CA TYR A 43 7.29 -7.70 -12.41
C TYR A 43 8.39 -7.13 -11.50
N PRO A 44 9.45 -6.51 -12.03
CA PRO A 44 10.48 -5.84 -11.24
C PRO A 44 9.88 -4.78 -10.29
N ASP A 45 10.46 -4.65 -9.10
CA ASP A 45 10.04 -3.59 -8.16
C ASP A 45 10.43 -2.21 -8.68
N ASN A 46 11.56 -2.11 -9.40
CA ASN A 46 12.03 -0.87 -10.01
C ASN A 46 11.03 -0.29 -11.01
N ASP A 47 10.36 -1.11 -11.82
CA ASP A 47 9.35 -0.62 -12.77
C ASP A 47 8.22 0.14 -12.07
N LEU A 48 7.74 -0.35 -10.91
CA LEU A 48 6.71 0.37 -10.16
C LEU A 48 7.25 1.68 -9.61
N MET A 49 8.48 1.66 -9.08
CA MET A 49 9.09 2.84 -8.51
C MET A 49 9.36 3.90 -9.58
N GLU A 50 9.78 3.50 -10.78
CA GLU A 50 9.95 4.38 -11.95
C GLU A 50 8.62 5.06 -12.29
N ILE A 51 7.52 4.30 -12.41
CA ILE A 51 6.18 4.87 -12.67
C ILE A 51 5.79 5.87 -11.58
N VAL A 52 6.01 5.54 -10.31
CA VAL A 52 5.70 6.41 -9.16
C VAL A 52 6.52 7.70 -9.20
N HIS A 53 7.83 7.60 -9.42
CA HIS A 53 8.75 8.74 -9.47
C HIS A 53 8.40 9.67 -10.64
N THR A 54 8.26 9.12 -11.84
CA THR A 54 7.89 9.88 -13.04
C THR A 54 6.50 10.49 -12.91
N ALA A 55 5.53 9.77 -12.33
CA ALA A 55 4.20 10.31 -12.06
C ALA A 55 4.25 11.49 -11.10
N ALA A 56 4.92 11.33 -9.95
CA ALA A 56 5.05 12.36 -8.92
C ALA A 56 5.69 13.64 -9.48
N GLU A 57 6.76 13.52 -10.27
CA GLU A 57 7.39 14.65 -10.95
C GLU A 57 6.44 15.34 -11.94
N LYS A 58 5.74 14.57 -12.80
CA LYS A 58 4.84 15.12 -13.82
C LYS A 58 3.61 15.84 -13.27
N VAL A 59 3.24 15.55 -12.03
CA VAL A 59 2.09 16.18 -11.35
C VAL A 59 2.52 17.15 -10.24
N ASP A 60 3.83 17.43 -10.12
CA ASP A 60 4.42 18.36 -9.13
C ASP A 60 4.05 18.00 -7.68
N LEU A 61 4.14 16.70 -7.35
CA LEU A 61 3.95 16.20 -5.99
C LEU A 61 5.24 15.56 -5.44
N PRO A 62 5.57 15.76 -4.16
CA PRO A 62 6.59 14.96 -3.51
C PRO A 62 6.22 13.48 -3.56
N VAL A 63 7.20 12.61 -3.87
CA VAL A 63 6.99 11.15 -3.93
C VAL A 63 6.32 10.57 -2.68
N PRO A 64 6.69 10.97 -1.44
CA PRO A 64 5.99 10.51 -0.24
C PRO A 64 4.50 10.84 -0.26
N GLU A 65 4.14 12.05 -0.69
CA GLU A 65 2.74 12.49 -0.77
C GLU A 65 1.97 11.73 -1.86
N PHE A 66 2.58 11.54 -3.03
CA PHE A 66 2.00 10.74 -4.10
C PHE A 66 1.74 9.28 -3.64
N MET A 67 2.71 8.67 -2.96
CA MET A 67 2.60 7.30 -2.43
C MET A 67 1.52 7.18 -1.36
N LYS A 68 1.33 8.18 -0.49
CA LYS A 68 0.22 8.21 0.48
C LYS A 68 -1.13 8.27 -0.22
N GLN A 69 -1.28 9.15 -1.20
CA GLN A 69 -2.54 9.26 -1.97
C GLN A 69 -2.83 7.98 -2.77
N MET A 70 -1.79 7.38 -3.37
CA MET A 70 -1.91 6.10 -4.07
C MET A 70 -2.26 4.97 -3.09
N GLY A 71 -1.68 4.93 -1.88
CA GLY A 71 -1.99 3.94 -0.86
C GLY A 71 -3.44 4.02 -0.39
N HIS A 72 -3.95 5.22 -0.19
CA HIS A 72 -5.36 5.47 0.12
C HIS A 72 -6.27 4.92 -0.98
N PHE A 73 -6.00 5.27 -2.24
CA PHE A 73 -6.75 4.75 -3.39
C PHE A 73 -6.64 3.22 -3.51
N THR A 74 -5.46 2.66 -3.22
CA THR A 74 -5.19 1.22 -3.26
C THR A 74 -6.09 0.46 -2.28
N PHE A 75 -6.28 0.98 -1.06
CA PHE A 75 -7.16 0.36 -0.09
C PHE A 75 -8.58 0.19 -0.66
N PHE A 76 -9.18 1.24 -1.21
CA PHE A 76 -10.53 1.19 -1.76
C PHE A 76 -10.64 0.22 -2.95
N LYS A 77 -9.63 0.18 -3.83
CA LYS A 77 -9.64 -0.75 -4.97
C LYS A 77 -9.51 -2.21 -4.53
N LEU A 78 -8.74 -2.48 -3.48
CA LEU A 78 -8.64 -3.83 -2.91
C LEU A 78 -9.91 -4.23 -2.15
N ALA A 79 -10.51 -3.31 -1.39
CA ALA A 79 -11.76 -3.53 -0.66
C ALA A 79 -12.94 -3.80 -1.63
N GLU A 80 -13.02 -3.04 -2.73
CA GLU A 80 -14.00 -3.25 -3.80
C GLU A 80 -13.83 -4.61 -4.47
N ARG A 81 -12.59 -5.01 -4.74
CA ARG A 81 -12.28 -6.27 -5.45
C ARG A 81 -12.40 -7.50 -4.56
N TYR A 82 -12.13 -7.38 -3.26
CA TYR A 82 -12.13 -8.47 -2.30
C TYR A 82 -12.94 -8.13 -1.04
N PRO A 83 -14.25 -7.85 -1.19
CA PRO A 83 -15.08 -7.36 -0.09
C PRO A 83 -15.15 -8.33 1.09
N ASN A 84 -15.00 -9.63 0.83
CA ASN A 84 -15.03 -10.67 1.87
C ASN A 84 -13.93 -10.52 2.95
N PHE A 85 -12.85 -9.79 2.69
CA PHE A 85 -11.82 -9.52 3.70
C PHE A 85 -12.13 -8.31 4.57
N VAL A 86 -13.00 -7.39 4.13
CA VAL A 86 -13.29 -6.13 4.83
C VAL A 86 -14.68 -6.16 5.46
N ALA A 87 -15.68 -6.63 4.71
CA ALA A 87 -17.09 -6.66 5.11
C ALA A 87 -17.40 -7.36 6.44
N PRO A 88 -16.65 -8.38 6.91
CA PRO A 88 -16.90 -9.00 8.21
C PRO A 88 -16.58 -8.11 9.41
N TYR A 89 -15.87 -6.99 9.23
CA TYR A 89 -15.40 -6.13 10.31
C TYR A 89 -16.23 -4.84 10.37
N SER A 90 -16.46 -4.35 11.59
CA SER A 90 -17.04 -3.03 11.86
C SER A 90 -16.08 -2.10 12.60
N ASN A 91 -14.94 -2.62 13.06
CA ASN A 91 -13.91 -1.88 13.78
C ASN A 91 -12.61 -1.91 12.95
N PRO A 92 -11.97 -0.75 12.68
CA PRO A 92 -10.75 -0.68 11.87
C PRO A 92 -9.55 -1.37 12.53
N LYS A 93 -9.44 -1.35 13.86
CA LYS A 93 -8.37 -2.03 14.61
C LYS A 93 -8.43 -3.54 14.37
N ASP A 94 -9.62 -4.14 14.50
CA ASP A 94 -9.83 -5.56 14.25
C ASP A 94 -9.46 -5.94 12.80
N PHE A 95 -9.87 -5.11 11.83
CA PHE A 95 -9.50 -5.31 10.43
C PHE A 95 -7.97 -5.26 10.23
N LEU A 96 -7.29 -4.23 10.75
CA LEU A 96 -5.85 -4.04 10.57
C LEU A 96 -5.02 -5.22 11.13
N MET A 97 -5.47 -5.82 12.24
CA MET A 97 -4.83 -6.99 12.84
C MET A 97 -4.93 -8.26 11.99
N THR A 98 -5.79 -8.27 10.97
CA THR A 98 -6.00 -9.41 10.07
C THR A 98 -5.15 -9.34 8.81
N VAL A 99 -4.53 -8.18 8.52
CA VAL A 99 -3.82 -7.94 7.26
C VAL A 99 -2.69 -8.94 7.05
N ASP A 100 -1.75 -9.10 7.98
CA ASP A 100 -0.65 -10.05 7.78
C ASP A 100 -1.02 -11.50 8.16
N ASN A 101 -1.86 -11.67 9.18
CA ASN A 101 -2.22 -12.98 9.73
C ASN A 101 -3.26 -13.74 8.90
N VAL A 102 -4.09 -13.04 8.12
CA VAL A 102 -5.15 -13.63 7.29
C VAL A 102 -4.96 -13.25 5.82
N ILE A 103 -5.02 -11.95 5.50
CA ILE A 103 -5.06 -11.50 4.10
C ILE A 103 -3.77 -11.88 3.37
N HIS A 104 -2.60 -11.54 3.93
CA HIS A 104 -1.31 -11.93 3.34
C HIS A 104 -1.10 -13.46 3.33
N VAL A 105 -1.67 -14.21 4.27
CA VAL A 105 -1.65 -15.67 4.23
C VAL A 105 -2.42 -16.20 3.02
N GLU A 106 -3.62 -15.67 2.74
CA GLU A 106 -4.39 -16.05 1.55
C GLU A 106 -3.68 -15.66 0.25
N VAL A 107 -3.05 -14.48 0.21
CA VAL A 107 -2.24 -14.05 -0.93
C VAL A 107 -1.07 -15.02 -1.18
N ARG A 108 -0.35 -15.42 -0.12
CA ARG A 108 0.78 -16.39 -0.23
C ARG A 108 0.35 -17.77 -0.73
N LYS A 109 -0.88 -18.20 -0.43
CA LYS A 109 -1.44 -19.48 -0.94
C LYS A 109 -1.63 -19.44 -2.46
N LEU A 110 -2.09 -18.31 -2.99
CA LEU A 110 -2.34 -18.12 -4.42
C LEU A 110 -1.05 -17.83 -5.20
N TYR A 111 -0.10 -17.14 -4.57
CA TYR A 111 1.10 -16.64 -5.22
C TYR A 111 2.34 -16.91 -4.36
N ARG A 112 2.97 -18.08 -4.56
CA ARG A 112 4.09 -18.55 -3.72
C ARG A 112 5.29 -17.58 -3.67
N ASP A 113 5.54 -16.85 -4.75
CA ASP A 113 6.70 -15.96 -4.87
C ASP A 113 6.41 -14.50 -4.48
N THR A 114 5.29 -14.22 -3.78
CA THR A 114 5.03 -12.86 -3.31
C THR A 114 5.95 -12.48 -2.16
N GLN A 115 6.69 -11.39 -2.36
CA GLN A 115 7.38 -10.71 -1.26
C GLN A 115 6.40 -9.71 -0.63
N LEU A 116 5.75 -10.10 0.46
CA LEU A 116 4.86 -9.23 1.24
C LEU A 116 5.64 -8.64 2.43
N PRO A 117 5.22 -7.48 2.97
CA PRO A 117 5.76 -7.02 4.24
C PRO A 117 5.37 -7.98 5.37
N VAL A 118 6.12 -7.93 6.47
CA VAL A 118 5.86 -8.69 7.70
C VAL A 118 5.40 -7.72 8.77
N PHE A 119 4.30 -8.03 9.46
CA PHE A 119 3.77 -7.21 10.55
C PHE A 119 3.91 -7.92 11.89
N GLN A 120 4.26 -7.16 12.93
CA GLN A 120 4.06 -7.56 14.32
C GLN A 120 3.10 -6.55 14.96
N TYR A 121 2.19 -7.06 15.77
CA TYR A 121 1.15 -6.26 16.40
C TYR A 121 1.38 -6.17 17.91
N SER A 122 1.16 -4.99 18.46
CA SER A 122 1.07 -4.75 19.91
C SER A 122 -0.13 -3.85 20.19
N GLU A 123 -0.83 -4.09 21.29
CA GLU A 123 -2.03 -3.35 21.69
C GLU A 123 -1.78 -2.68 23.04
N PRO A 124 -1.23 -1.45 23.07
CA PRO A 124 -0.94 -0.75 24.32
C PRO A 124 -2.20 -0.45 25.15
N SER A 125 -3.34 -0.27 24.49
CA SER A 125 -4.65 -0.01 25.11
C SER A 125 -5.79 -0.40 24.16
N GLU A 126 -7.04 -0.27 24.61
CA GLU A 126 -8.23 -0.57 23.80
C GLU A 126 -8.27 0.26 22.51
N ASN A 127 -7.89 1.54 22.58
CA ASN A 127 -7.94 2.50 21.48
C ASN A 127 -6.58 2.71 20.81
N GLU A 128 -5.64 1.78 20.98
CA GLU A 128 -4.31 1.87 20.38
C GLU A 128 -3.89 0.56 19.71
N LEU A 129 -3.17 0.69 18.60
CA LEU A 129 -2.52 -0.40 17.89
C LEU A 129 -1.14 0.06 17.43
N VAL A 130 -0.11 -0.74 17.70
CA VAL A 130 1.21 -0.57 17.09
C VAL A 130 1.39 -1.68 16.06
N ILE A 131 1.64 -1.28 14.81
CA ILE A 131 2.04 -2.19 13.73
C ILE A 131 3.53 -1.97 13.47
N THR A 132 4.36 -2.91 13.90
CA THR A 132 5.78 -2.95 13.53
C THR A 132 5.89 -3.57 12.15
N TYR A 133 6.27 -2.74 11.17
CA TYR A 133 6.38 -3.07 9.77
C TYR A 133 7.84 -3.36 9.40
N TYR A 134 8.06 -4.47 8.69
CA TYR A 134 9.31 -4.77 8.01
C TYR A 134 9.08 -5.15 6.55
N SER A 135 9.88 -4.57 5.66
CA SER A 135 9.91 -4.93 4.24
C SER A 135 11.19 -4.45 3.58
N LYS A 136 11.76 -5.29 2.72
CA LYS A 136 12.89 -4.90 1.86
C LYS A 136 12.56 -3.71 0.95
N ARG A 137 11.27 -3.53 0.60
CA ARG A 137 10.80 -2.47 -0.30
C ARG A 137 10.58 -1.12 0.37
N LYS A 138 10.51 -1.07 1.71
CA LYS A 138 10.41 0.20 2.46
C LYS A 138 9.28 1.14 2.00
N MET A 139 8.14 0.58 1.55
CA MET A 139 6.99 1.34 1.05
C MET A 139 6.17 1.99 2.18
N TYR A 140 6.83 2.79 3.01
CA TYR A 140 6.26 3.33 4.25
C TYR A 140 5.10 4.30 3.97
N ASP A 141 5.26 5.16 2.98
CA ASP A 141 4.24 6.13 2.59
C ASP A 141 3.01 5.45 1.98
N LEU A 142 3.18 4.35 1.25
CA LEU A 142 2.06 3.54 0.76
C LEU A 142 1.28 2.94 1.94
N MET A 143 1.97 2.41 2.95
CA MET A 143 1.34 1.84 4.15
C MET A 143 0.56 2.90 4.92
N GLU A 144 1.11 4.10 5.11
CA GLU A 144 0.40 5.22 5.73
C GLU A 144 -0.88 5.57 4.95
N GLY A 145 -0.79 5.61 3.62
CA GLY A 145 -1.95 5.80 2.74
C GLY A 145 -3.01 4.72 2.88
N LEU A 146 -2.60 3.44 2.94
CA LEU A 146 -3.52 2.32 3.15
C LEU A 146 -4.27 2.46 4.49
N ILE A 147 -3.57 2.84 5.57
CA ILE A 147 -4.18 3.09 6.89
C ILE A 147 -5.17 4.26 6.82
N ASN A 148 -4.86 5.33 6.08
CA ASN A 148 -5.80 6.43 5.84
C ASN A 148 -7.06 5.96 5.11
N GLY A 149 -6.92 5.05 4.13
CA GLY A 149 -8.07 4.44 3.46
C GLY A 149 -8.94 3.60 4.39
N VAL A 150 -8.31 2.86 5.33
CA VAL A 150 -9.02 2.14 6.40
C VAL A 150 -9.79 3.13 7.28
N ALA A 151 -9.14 4.19 7.77
CA ALA A 151 -9.77 5.22 8.59
C ALA A 151 -11.06 5.77 7.94
N GLU A 152 -10.98 6.13 6.65
CA GLU A 152 -12.13 6.64 5.89
C GLU A 152 -13.23 5.59 5.71
N HIS A 153 -12.89 4.34 5.39
CA HIS A 153 -13.87 3.28 5.17
C HIS A 153 -14.69 2.94 6.41
N PHE A 154 -14.05 2.96 7.58
CA PHE A 154 -14.70 2.68 8.86
C PHE A 154 -15.26 3.93 9.55
N ASP A 155 -15.24 5.10 8.88
CA ASP A 155 -15.64 6.39 9.45
C ASP A 155 -15.05 6.63 10.86
N THR A 156 -13.76 6.30 11.01
CA THR A 156 -13.05 6.35 12.29
C THR A 156 -11.80 7.20 12.13
N ARG A 157 -11.57 8.15 13.06
CA ARG A 157 -10.34 8.93 13.04
C ARG A 157 -9.20 8.09 13.60
N ILE A 158 -8.11 8.00 12.85
CA ILE A 158 -6.87 7.33 13.27
C ILE A 158 -5.74 8.36 13.26
N GLU A 159 -5.26 8.75 14.44
CA GLU A 159 -4.00 9.49 14.55
C GLU A 159 -2.84 8.51 14.36
N GLN A 160 -1.90 8.84 13.48
CA GLN A 160 -0.72 8.02 13.21
C GLN A 160 0.54 8.72 13.75
N ARG A 161 1.33 7.99 14.54
CA ARG A 161 2.67 8.39 14.96
C ARG A 161 3.67 7.35 14.50
N HIS A 162 4.79 7.81 13.98
CA HIS A 162 5.76 6.93 13.35
C HIS A 162 7.11 6.96 14.07
N SER A 163 7.71 5.79 14.20
CA SER A 163 9.10 5.69 14.65
C SER A 163 9.84 4.69 13.77
N ARG A 164 11.14 4.91 13.59
CA ARG A 164 11.99 4.07 12.76
C ARG A 164 13.24 3.72 13.54
N TYR A 165 13.64 2.46 13.48
CA TYR A 165 14.82 1.96 14.16
C TYR A 165 15.47 0.81 13.37
N GLU A 166 16.74 0.56 13.66
CA GLU A 166 17.47 -0.57 13.11
C GLU A 166 17.64 -1.65 14.18
N LYS A 167 17.46 -2.91 13.80
CA LYS A 167 17.74 -4.07 14.64
C LYS A 167 18.27 -5.21 13.77
N ASP A 168 19.40 -5.79 14.18
CA ASP A 168 20.04 -6.90 13.48
C ASP A 168 20.28 -6.62 11.98
N GLY A 169 20.67 -5.38 11.64
CA GLY A 169 20.93 -4.93 10.25
C GLY A 169 19.67 -4.71 9.40
N HIS A 170 18.48 -4.72 10.03
CA HIS A 170 17.20 -4.51 9.37
C HIS A 170 16.52 -3.24 9.89
N GLU A 171 15.97 -2.44 8.97
CA GLU A 171 15.19 -1.25 9.29
C GLU A 171 13.73 -1.64 9.53
N PHE A 172 13.22 -1.27 10.70
CA PHE A 172 11.82 -1.45 11.10
C PHE A 172 11.13 -0.08 11.18
N TYR A 173 9.82 -0.09 10.97
CA TYR A 173 9.00 1.10 11.03
C TYR A 173 7.75 0.82 11.85
N ASP A 174 7.57 1.51 12.96
CA ASP A 174 6.39 1.37 13.80
C ASP A 174 5.35 2.40 13.39
N TYR A 175 4.14 1.91 13.11
CA TYR A 175 2.93 2.71 13.00
C TYR A 175 2.16 2.60 14.30
N HIS A 176 2.26 3.63 15.16
CA HIS A 176 1.46 3.76 16.36
C HIS A 176 0.17 4.50 16.02
N LEU A 177 -0.93 3.77 16.09
CA LEU A 177 -2.27 4.19 15.70
C LEU A 177 -3.12 4.42 16.94
N ILE A 178 -3.77 5.59 17.01
CA ILE A 178 -4.68 5.97 18.09
C ILE A 178 -6.06 6.22 17.48
N PHE A 179 -7.05 5.45 17.91
CA PHE A 179 -8.42 5.46 17.38
C PHE A 179 -9.32 6.39 18.20
N SER A 180 -10.14 7.22 17.54
CA SER A 180 -11.08 8.16 18.19
C SER A 180 -12.36 8.37 17.40
#